data_AF-A0A1B6C5B6-F1
#
_entry.id   AF-A0A1B6C5B6-F1
#
_cell.length_a   1.000
_cell.length_b   1.000
_cell.length_c   1.000
_cell.angle_alpha   90.00
_cell.angle_beta   90.00
_cell.angle_gamma   90.00
#
_symmetry.space_group_name_H-M   'P 1'
#
loop_
_entity.id
_entity.type
_entity.pdbx_description
1 polymer ?
#
loop_
_entity_poly.entity_id
_entity_poly.type
_entity_poly.pdbx_seq_one_letter_code
_entity_poly.pdbx_strand_id
1 'polypeptide(L)'
;MPGAILENLSGKKLGILVIFLLICQVVCFLIGGLIAPTPSNADSFLATKCLDPGNNSDTWFYFKGEGKCNKLNPHKYGSDSHISLANRIVFVFMLPQPRENINLDYSRWQQNLMGILQFEIPYHAEAEMEPRTVVTLDARLGYRNRGDADGDWKYVATSVEERILHCDIENKREGYPYNCSIIPLFALGSLHHDYYLLNVRLPVDNVKGMNEGLGDIEDIWLVAINQTGGFTKVWMTMKITFFPFIVMIMIWFWNRIYKLPRSPALLEYMLLYLGCALTFLNMPLELLTLVFDMPFMLLLGDIRQGIFYAALLSFWLIFAGEHLMIQERQKNQLREYWKHLSGVAIGCISLFVFDLCERGTQLRNPFYSIWHTDLGTNLALTFIILAGISAGMYFLFLSYMIWRVFCNISAKRAALPSMSSVRRLHYEGVIYRFKFLMLATLLCAAMTIVGFILGQVSEGRWKWDEDLDLEYTSAFFTGVYGMWNIYIFALIVLYAPSHKQWPSEADLAHGRNDEIEFSHLPTEPSEISSLTSFARKTAVE
;
A
#
# COMPACT_ATOMS: atom_id res chain seq x y z
N MET A 1 -5.83 28.12 29.51
CA MET A 1 -5.67 26.68 29.17
C MET A 1 -4.32 26.50 28.47
N PRO A 2 -3.57 25.40 28.62
CA PRO A 2 -2.36 25.19 27.82
C PRO A 2 -2.75 24.92 26.36
N GLY A 3 -2.19 25.69 25.42
CA GLY A 3 -2.33 25.43 23.98
C GLY A 3 -1.48 24.23 23.56
N ALA A 4 -1.76 23.62 22.41
CA ALA A 4 -0.84 22.68 21.77
C ALA A 4 0.41 23.40 21.23
N ILE A 5 1.48 22.65 21.03
CA ILE A 5 2.79 23.17 20.60
C ILE A 5 2.68 24.02 19.33
N LEU A 6 1.86 23.61 18.36
CA LEU A 6 1.66 24.33 17.09
C LEU A 6 1.11 25.77 17.27
N GLU A 7 0.37 26.05 18.34
CA GLU A 7 -0.14 27.42 18.62
C GLU A 7 0.93 28.32 19.23
N ASN A 8 1.86 27.74 20.00
CA ASN A 8 2.83 28.48 20.79
C ASN A 8 4.21 28.57 20.14
N LEU A 9 4.39 27.91 18.98
CA LEU A 9 5.64 27.90 18.25
C LEU A 9 5.78 29.17 17.41
N SER A 10 6.93 29.84 17.50
CA SER A 10 7.26 30.93 16.58
C SER A 10 7.41 30.39 15.15
N GLY A 11 6.98 31.16 14.15
CA GLY A 11 7.11 30.79 12.73
C GLY A 11 8.55 30.42 12.32
N LYS A 12 9.57 31.02 12.95
CA LYS A 12 10.98 30.63 12.72
C LYS A 12 11.27 29.20 13.18
N LYS A 13 10.80 28.81 14.36
CA LYS A 13 10.97 27.44 14.88
C LYS A 13 10.17 26.43 14.07
N LEU A 14 8.99 26.83 13.59
CA LEU A 14 8.17 25.97 12.75
C LEU A 14 8.83 25.75 11.39
N GLY A 15 9.37 26.82 10.79
CA GLY A 15 10.13 26.73 9.54
C GLY A 15 11.33 25.80 9.66
N ILE A 16 12.11 25.91 10.75
CA ILE A 16 13.24 25.00 11.01
C ILE A 16 12.78 23.54 11.11
N LEU A 17 11.70 23.28 11.86
CA LEU A 17 11.15 21.93 12.00
C LEU A 17 10.64 21.38 10.67
N VAL A 18 9.91 22.17 9.87
CA VAL A 18 9.41 21.75 8.56
C VAL A 18 10.55 21.48 7.58
N ILE A 19 11.58 22.33 7.55
CA ILE A 19 12.77 22.11 6.71
C ILE A 19 13.48 20.82 7.12
N PHE A 20 13.65 20.58 8.43
CA PHE A 20 14.23 19.34 8.93
C PHE A 20 13.43 18.11 8.48
N LEU A 21 12.10 18.13 8.64
CA LEU A 21 11.24 17.02 8.20
C LEU A 21 11.29 16.82 6.67
N LEU A 22 11.38 17.91 5.89
CA LEU A 22 11.52 17.84 4.43
C LEU A 22 12.87 17.22 4.04
N ILE A 23 13.96 17.57 4.72
CA ILE A 23 15.27 16.93 4.52
C ILE A 23 15.17 15.44 4.83
N CYS A 24 14.55 15.04 5.95
CA CYS A 24 14.32 13.63 6.27
C CYS A 24 13.51 12.93 5.17
N GLN A 25 12.50 13.60 4.59
CA GLN A 25 11.70 13.05 3.50
C GLN A 25 12.53 12.84 2.23
N VAL A 26 13.36 13.83 1.86
CA VAL A 26 14.27 13.72 0.71
C VAL A 26 15.26 12.57 0.93
N VAL A 27 15.80 12.43 2.14
CA VAL A 27 16.67 11.29 2.49
C VAL A 27 15.95 9.95 2.31
N CYS A 28 14.67 9.84 2.67
CA CYS A 28 13.89 8.61 2.44
C CYS A 28 13.80 8.27 0.94
N PHE A 29 13.54 9.26 0.09
CA PHE A 29 13.52 9.07 -1.37
C PHE A 29 14.90 8.69 -1.93
N LEU A 30 15.97 9.34 -1.44
CA LEU A 30 17.34 9.05 -1.87
C LEU A 30 17.78 7.64 -1.46
N ILE A 31 17.37 7.16 -0.28
CA ILE A 31 17.64 5.78 0.15
C ILE A 31 17.02 4.79 -0.82
N GLY A 32 15.77 5.00 -1.25
CA GLY A 32 15.16 4.13 -2.25
C GLY A 32 15.81 4.26 -3.62
N GLY A 33 16.02 5.48 -4.11
CA GLY A 33 16.48 5.71 -5.49
C GLY A 33 17.96 5.48 -5.74
N LEU A 34 18.82 5.54 -4.71
CA LEU A 34 20.28 5.39 -4.86
C LEU A 34 20.83 4.13 -4.21
N ILE A 35 20.15 3.56 -3.20
CA ILE A 35 20.67 2.42 -2.41
C ILE A 35 19.83 1.17 -2.63
N ALA A 36 18.49 1.29 -2.69
CA ALA A 36 17.63 0.14 -2.83
C ALA A 36 17.50 -0.29 -4.29
N PRO A 37 17.77 -1.56 -4.63
CA PRO A 37 17.52 -2.08 -5.96
C PRO A 37 16.01 -2.17 -6.23
N THR A 38 15.66 -2.57 -7.46
CA THR A 38 14.28 -2.85 -7.85
C THR A 38 13.53 -3.71 -6.82
N PRO A 39 12.27 -3.39 -6.47
CA PRO A 39 11.54 -4.11 -5.41
C PRO A 39 11.32 -5.58 -5.70
N SER A 40 11.08 -5.92 -6.98
CA SER A 40 10.84 -7.27 -7.47
C SER A 40 11.80 -7.61 -8.61
N ASN A 41 12.17 -8.88 -8.69
CA ASN A 41 12.81 -9.47 -9.86
C ASN A 41 11.86 -10.47 -10.51
N ALA A 42 11.88 -10.53 -11.84
CA ALA A 42 11.07 -11.45 -12.62
C ALA A 42 12.00 -12.22 -13.56
N ASP A 43 12.15 -13.52 -13.29
CA ASP A 43 12.96 -14.42 -14.10
C ASP A 43 12.03 -15.37 -14.88
N SER A 44 12.27 -15.53 -16.18
CA SER A 44 11.55 -16.49 -17.03
C SER A 44 12.31 -17.82 -17.12
N PHE A 45 11.57 -18.92 -17.00
CA PHE A 45 12.08 -20.28 -17.03
C PHE A 45 11.31 -21.12 -18.05
N LEU A 46 12.04 -21.75 -18.98
CA LEU A 46 11.45 -22.71 -19.92
C LEU A 46 11.26 -24.07 -19.25
N ALA A 47 10.10 -24.69 -19.43
CA ALA A 47 9.83 -26.03 -18.96
C ALA A 47 10.77 -27.06 -19.61
N THR A 48 11.31 -27.99 -18.82
CA THR A 48 11.91 -29.20 -19.38
C THR A 48 10.86 -30.31 -19.43
N LYS A 49 10.60 -30.84 -20.63
CA LYS A 49 9.68 -31.97 -20.85
C LYS A 49 10.34 -33.29 -20.43
N CYS A 50 9.85 -33.87 -19.34
CA CYS A 50 10.29 -35.16 -18.80
C CYS A 50 9.25 -36.24 -19.12
N LEU A 51 9.70 -37.45 -19.44
CA LEU A 51 8.82 -38.60 -19.64
C LEU A 51 8.66 -39.42 -18.35
N ASP A 52 7.42 -39.65 -17.92
CA ASP A 52 7.04 -40.58 -16.86
C ASP A 52 6.61 -41.94 -17.45
N PRO A 53 7.45 -42.98 -17.39
CA PRO A 53 7.10 -44.30 -17.91
C PRO A 53 6.08 -45.05 -17.05
N GLY A 54 5.94 -44.70 -15.76
CA GLY A 54 5.11 -45.39 -14.78
C GLY A 54 3.75 -44.75 -14.52
N ASN A 55 3.51 -43.54 -15.07
CA ASN A 55 2.36 -42.68 -14.75
C ASN A 55 2.15 -42.55 -13.22
N ASN A 56 3.25 -42.40 -12.47
CA ASN A 56 3.22 -42.31 -11.03
C ASN A 56 3.20 -40.83 -10.62
N SER A 57 2.11 -40.37 -10.00
CA SER A 57 1.96 -38.99 -9.54
C SER A 57 2.94 -38.62 -8.42
N ASP A 58 3.45 -39.62 -7.70
CA ASP A 58 4.15 -39.42 -6.43
C ASP A 58 5.67 -39.27 -6.60
N THR A 59 6.21 -39.54 -7.79
CA THR A 59 7.65 -39.40 -8.07
C THR A 59 8.04 -37.97 -8.47
N TRP A 60 9.16 -37.49 -7.93
CA TRP A 60 9.73 -36.20 -8.30
C TRP A 60 10.59 -36.31 -9.56
N PHE A 61 10.20 -35.59 -10.61
CA PHE A 61 10.99 -35.45 -11.82
C PHE A 61 11.85 -34.19 -11.76
N TYR A 62 13.14 -34.32 -12.00
CA TYR A 62 14.09 -33.21 -12.07
C TYR A 62 15.06 -33.46 -13.22
N PHE A 63 15.59 -32.41 -13.84
CA PHE A 63 16.41 -32.56 -15.05
C PHE A 63 17.94 -32.51 -14.78
N LYS A 64 18.36 -32.30 -13.53
CA LYS A 64 19.77 -32.14 -13.13
C LYS A 64 20.09 -32.95 -11.87
N GLY A 65 21.24 -33.62 -11.85
CA GLY A 65 21.71 -34.46 -10.74
C GLY A 65 21.66 -35.95 -11.04
N GLU A 66 22.07 -36.77 -10.06
CA GLU A 66 21.88 -38.22 -10.11
C GLU A 66 20.38 -38.55 -10.04
N GLY A 67 19.86 -39.33 -10.98
CA GLY A 67 18.43 -39.62 -11.09
C GLY A 67 17.62 -38.66 -11.99
N LYS A 68 18.32 -37.86 -12.82
CA LYS A 68 17.67 -36.97 -13.80
C LYS A 68 16.64 -37.69 -14.68
N CYS A 69 15.57 -36.97 -15.01
CA CYS A 69 14.53 -37.45 -15.90
C CYS A 69 15.05 -37.65 -17.34
N ASN A 70 14.39 -38.55 -18.07
CA ASN A 70 14.61 -38.68 -19.50
C ASN A 70 13.91 -37.53 -20.23
N LYS A 71 14.69 -36.65 -20.85
CA LYS A 71 14.17 -35.56 -21.69
C LYS A 71 13.48 -36.12 -22.93
N LEU A 72 12.34 -35.53 -23.28
CA LEU A 72 11.64 -35.87 -24.51
C LEU A 72 12.45 -35.38 -25.71
N ASN A 73 12.82 -36.29 -26.63
CA ASN A 73 13.39 -35.93 -27.92
C ASN A 73 12.29 -35.95 -28.99
N PRO A 74 11.95 -34.80 -29.60
CA PRO A 74 10.86 -34.70 -30.59
C PRO A 74 11.02 -35.68 -31.76
N HIS A 75 12.25 -35.92 -32.21
CA HIS A 75 12.53 -36.79 -33.35
C HIS A 75 12.39 -38.30 -33.09
N LYS A 76 12.18 -38.73 -31.83
CA LYS A 76 12.24 -40.15 -31.45
C LYS A 76 10.86 -40.83 -31.32
N TYR A 77 9.78 -40.05 -31.29
CA TYR A 77 8.43 -40.54 -31.07
C TYR A 77 7.58 -40.29 -32.32
N GLY A 78 7.03 -41.36 -32.90
CA GLY A 78 6.14 -41.30 -34.06
C GLY A 78 4.71 -40.88 -33.72
N SER A 79 3.97 -40.48 -34.75
CA SER A 79 2.64 -39.84 -34.69
C SER A 79 1.53 -40.67 -34.00
N ASP A 80 1.58 -41.99 -34.05
CA ASP A 80 0.42 -42.82 -33.70
C ASP A 80 0.15 -43.03 -32.18
N SER A 81 0.80 -42.27 -31.27
CA SER A 81 0.64 -42.45 -29.81
C SER A 81 0.51 -41.17 -28.98
N HIS A 82 0.23 -40.02 -29.60
CA HIS A 82 0.22 -38.70 -28.96
C HIS A 82 -0.66 -38.60 -27.70
N ILE A 83 -1.88 -39.15 -27.72
CA ILE A 83 -2.82 -39.05 -26.59
C ILE A 83 -2.33 -39.84 -25.37
N SER A 84 -1.83 -41.06 -25.58
CA SER A 84 -1.25 -41.87 -24.49
C SER A 84 0.04 -41.29 -23.93
N LEU A 85 0.75 -40.49 -24.74
CA LEU A 85 1.96 -39.80 -24.37
C LEU A 85 1.68 -38.52 -23.56
N ALA A 86 0.57 -37.82 -23.83
CA ALA A 86 0.21 -36.57 -23.16
C ALA A 86 0.17 -36.72 -21.63
N ASN A 87 -0.50 -37.76 -21.13
CA ASN A 87 -0.57 -38.08 -19.70
C ASN A 87 0.77 -38.48 -19.06
N ARG A 88 1.78 -38.80 -19.88
CA ARG A 88 3.13 -39.20 -19.42
C ARG A 88 4.13 -38.06 -19.47
N ILE A 89 3.76 -36.90 -20.02
CA ILE A 89 4.64 -35.73 -20.06
C ILE A 89 4.50 -34.96 -18.75
N VAL A 90 5.65 -34.66 -18.15
CA VAL A 90 5.76 -33.79 -16.97
C VAL A 90 6.60 -32.58 -17.37
N PHE A 91 6.02 -31.40 -17.26
CA PHE A 91 6.72 -30.13 -17.43
C PHE A 91 7.41 -29.78 -16.12
N VAL A 92 8.75 -29.78 -16.14
CA VAL A 92 9.56 -29.61 -14.94
C VAL A 92 10.25 -28.25 -14.95
N PHE A 93 10.02 -27.48 -13.88
CA PHE A 93 10.70 -26.22 -13.60
C PHE A 93 11.53 -26.35 -12.32
N MET A 94 12.82 -26.03 -12.40
CA MET A 94 13.72 -26.00 -11.25
C MET A 94 14.13 -24.56 -10.99
N LEU A 95 13.81 -24.07 -9.79
CA LEU A 95 13.99 -22.68 -9.39
C LEU A 95 15.02 -22.60 -8.24
N PRO A 96 16.04 -21.72 -8.30
CA PRO A 96 16.45 -20.93 -9.46
C PRO A 96 17.22 -21.79 -10.50
N GLN A 97 17.22 -21.38 -11.77
CA GLN A 97 18.00 -22.03 -12.82
C GLN A 97 19.47 -21.56 -12.78
N PRO A 98 20.45 -22.46 -12.97
CA PRO A 98 21.86 -22.08 -13.03
C PRO A 98 22.13 -21.18 -14.24
N ARG A 99 22.91 -20.11 -14.03
CA ARG A 99 23.42 -19.22 -15.09
C ARG A 99 24.94 -19.38 -15.19
N GLU A 100 25.47 -19.47 -16.41
CA GLU A 100 26.92 -19.47 -16.69
C GLU A 100 27.74 -20.50 -15.87
N ASN A 101 27.21 -21.72 -15.72
CA ASN A 101 27.80 -22.80 -14.89
C ASN A 101 27.88 -22.52 -13.37
N ILE A 102 27.26 -21.44 -12.88
CA ILE A 102 27.12 -21.16 -11.46
C ILE A 102 25.75 -21.66 -10.99
N ASN A 103 25.73 -22.47 -9.94
CA ASN A 103 24.49 -22.83 -9.26
C ASN A 103 24.03 -21.64 -8.42
N LEU A 104 22.94 -21.01 -8.85
CA LEU A 104 22.25 -19.98 -8.06
C LEU A 104 21.43 -20.67 -6.97
N ASP A 105 21.24 -19.99 -5.86
CA ASP A 105 20.37 -20.36 -4.77
C ASP A 105 19.48 -19.18 -4.38
N TYR A 106 18.28 -19.49 -3.89
CA TYR A 106 17.46 -18.48 -3.28
C TYR A 106 17.95 -18.16 -1.87
N SER A 107 17.71 -16.94 -1.44
CA SER A 107 18.01 -16.46 -0.10
C SER A 107 16.74 -16.10 0.63
N ARG A 108 16.68 -16.34 1.93
CA ARG A 108 15.56 -15.94 2.82
C ARG A 108 15.28 -14.43 2.86
N TRP A 109 16.20 -13.63 2.33
CA TRP A 109 15.98 -12.19 2.12
C TRP A 109 15.00 -11.91 0.97
N GLN A 110 14.83 -12.85 0.05
CA GLN A 110 13.76 -12.84 -0.94
C GLN A 110 12.53 -13.40 -0.22
N GLN A 111 11.53 -12.55 0.04
CA GLN A 111 10.51 -12.88 1.05
C GLN A 111 9.37 -13.73 0.50
N ASN A 112 9.02 -13.54 -0.77
CA ASN A 112 7.87 -14.17 -1.42
C ASN A 112 8.27 -14.71 -2.80
N LEU A 113 7.46 -15.62 -3.33
CA LEU A 113 7.63 -16.17 -4.67
C LEU A 113 6.27 -16.36 -5.33
N MET A 114 6.08 -15.79 -6.51
CA MET A 114 4.88 -15.98 -7.31
C MET A 114 5.28 -16.61 -8.64
N GLY A 115 4.49 -17.56 -9.13
CA GLY A 115 4.70 -18.22 -10.41
C GLY A 115 3.55 -17.94 -11.36
N ILE A 116 3.86 -17.45 -12.56
CA ILE A 116 2.89 -17.18 -13.63
C ILE A 116 3.28 -18.04 -14.84
N LEU A 117 2.34 -18.81 -15.36
CA LEU A 117 2.54 -19.61 -16.57
C LEU A 117 2.17 -18.82 -17.83
N GLN A 118 2.93 -19.06 -18.89
CA GLN A 118 2.71 -18.58 -20.24
C GLN A 118 2.80 -19.77 -21.18
N PHE A 119 1.75 -19.98 -21.98
CA PHE A 119 1.67 -21.07 -22.94
C PHE A 119 2.09 -20.59 -24.32
N GLU A 120 2.93 -21.36 -24.98
CA GLU A 120 3.33 -21.15 -26.37
C GLU A 120 2.69 -22.26 -27.21
N ILE A 121 1.64 -21.87 -27.95
CA ILE A 121 0.79 -22.78 -28.71
C ILE A 121 0.83 -22.33 -30.17
N PRO A 122 1.52 -23.02 -31.09
CA PRO A 122 1.46 -22.75 -32.51
C PRO A 122 0.09 -23.10 -33.10
N TYR A 123 -0.33 -22.32 -34.10
CA TYR A 123 -1.54 -22.58 -34.87
C TYR A 123 -1.33 -23.73 -35.87
N HIS A 124 -2.23 -24.72 -35.78
CA HIS A 124 -2.35 -25.81 -36.73
C HIS A 124 -3.81 -25.95 -37.20
N ALA A 125 -4.02 -26.09 -38.51
CA ALA A 125 -5.36 -26.16 -39.09
C ALA A 125 -6.15 -27.41 -38.64
N GLU A 126 -5.45 -28.49 -38.27
CA GLU A 126 -6.05 -29.74 -37.79
C GLU A 126 -6.46 -29.68 -36.31
N ALA A 127 -5.91 -28.74 -35.55
CA ALA A 127 -6.07 -28.61 -34.10
C ALA A 127 -6.31 -27.15 -33.69
N GLU A 128 -7.37 -26.54 -34.25
CA GLU A 128 -7.77 -25.18 -33.89
C GLU A 128 -8.34 -25.14 -32.46
N MET A 129 -7.82 -24.22 -31.65
CA MET A 129 -8.28 -24.00 -30.28
C MET A 129 -9.37 -22.93 -30.23
N GLU A 130 -10.39 -23.12 -29.38
CA GLU A 130 -11.40 -22.10 -29.12
C GLU A 130 -10.80 -20.89 -28.38
N PRO A 131 -11.32 -19.65 -28.58
CA PRO A 131 -10.76 -18.46 -27.94
C PRO A 131 -10.79 -18.48 -26.40
N ARG A 132 -11.67 -19.29 -25.81
CA ARG A 132 -11.80 -19.47 -24.37
C ARG A 132 -11.85 -20.96 -24.06
N THR A 133 -10.74 -21.51 -23.59
CA THR A 133 -10.62 -22.92 -23.20
C THR A 133 -10.29 -23.06 -21.73
N VAL A 134 -10.66 -24.20 -21.14
CA VAL A 134 -10.30 -24.52 -19.75
C VAL A 134 -9.12 -25.49 -19.78
N VAL A 135 -8.05 -25.12 -19.09
CA VAL A 135 -6.86 -25.93 -18.90
C VAL A 135 -6.85 -26.45 -17.46
N THR A 136 -6.85 -27.77 -17.30
CA THR A 136 -6.66 -28.46 -16.03
C THR A 136 -5.17 -28.74 -15.82
N LEU A 137 -4.59 -28.18 -14.76
CA LEU A 137 -3.19 -28.28 -14.38
C LEU A 137 -3.07 -29.13 -13.12
N ASP A 138 -2.40 -30.27 -13.21
CA ASP A 138 -1.96 -31.01 -12.02
C ASP A 138 -0.55 -30.53 -11.64
N ALA A 139 -0.50 -29.65 -10.64
CA ALA A 139 0.71 -28.96 -10.23
C ALA A 139 1.19 -29.46 -8.87
N ARG A 140 2.49 -29.72 -8.79
CA ARG A 140 3.15 -30.22 -7.60
C ARG A 140 4.43 -29.45 -7.32
N LEU A 141 4.50 -28.87 -6.13
CA LEU A 141 5.60 -28.03 -5.67
C LEU A 141 6.36 -28.75 -4.56
N GLY A 142 7.67 -28.85 -4.74
CA GLY A 142 8.61 -29.37 -3.76
C GLY A 142 9.73 -28.37 -3.48
N TYR A 143 10.42 -28.58 -2.37
CA TYR A 143 11.57 -27.80 -1.97
C TYR A 143 12.75 -28.69 -1.62
N ARG A 144 13.95 -28.11 -1.63
CA ARG A 144 15.18 -28.74 -1.17
C ARG A 144 16.10 -27.69 -0.57
N ASN A 145 16.82 -28.04 0.50
CA ASN A 145 17.80 -27.16 1.11
C ASN A 145 19.23 -27.55 0.69
N ARG A 146 20.16 -26.62 0.86
CA ARG A 146 21.57 -26.87 0.67
C ARG A 146 22.07 -27.93 1.67
N GLY A 147 22.63 -29.02 1.13
CA GLY A 147 23.13 -30.16 1.92
C GLY A 147 22.27 -31.41 1.81
N ASP A 148 21.03 -31.30 1.32
CA ASP A 148 20.19 -32.44 0.96
C ASP A 148 20.70 -33.10 -0.34
N ALA A 149 20.51 -34.42 -0.49
CA ALA A 149 20.90 -35.16 -1.70
C ALA A 149 20.09 -34.69 -2.94
N ASP A 150 20.60 -34.92 -4.16
CA ASP A 150 19.97 -34.43 -5.40
C ASP A 150 18.54 -34.95 -5.64
N GLY A 151 18.22 -36.15 -5.13
CA GLY A 151 16.88 -36.73 -5.23
C GLY A 151 15.96 -36.46 -4.04
N ASP A 152 16.43 -35.83 -2.96
CA ASP A 152 15.67 -35.67 -1.71
C ASP A 152 14.75 -34.43 -1.72
N TRP A 153 13.79 -34.42 -2.64
CA TRP A 153 12.79 -33.35 -2.76
C TRP A 153 11.67 -33.54 -1.74
N LYS A 154 11.46 -32.52 -0.92
CA LYS A 154 10.43 -32.49 0.14
C LYS A 154 9.17 -31.81 -0.37
N TYR A 155 8.03 -32.30 0.08
CA TYR A 155 6.71 -31.82 -0.35
C TYR A 155 6.39 -30.43 0.23
N VAL A 156 5.87 -29.52 -0.62
CA VAL A 156 5.21 -28.27 -0.20
C VAL A 156 3.70 -28.41 -0.37
N ALA A 157 3.25 -28.62 -1.61
CA ALA A 157 1.85 -28.66 -1.98
C ALA A 157 1.65 -29.41 -3.31
N THR A 158 0.47 -30.01 -3.47
CA THR A 158 -0.04 -30.54 -4.75
C THR A 158 -1.49 -30.13 -4.85
N SER A 159 -1.90 -29.66 -6.03
CA SER A 159 -3.31 -29.43 -6.33
C SER A 159 -3.57 -29.61 -7.83
N VAL A 160 -4.78 -30.07 -8.14
CA VAL A 160 -5.30 -30.08 -9.50
C VAL A 160 -6.16 -28.85 -9.65
N GLU A 161 -5.72 -27.92 -10.49
CA GLU A 161 -6.28 -26.60 -10.65
C GLU A 161 -6.75 -26.42 -12.08
N GLU A 162 -8.02 -26.10 -12.25
CA GLU A 162 -8.53 -25.63 -13.53
C GLU A 162 -8.18 -24.14 -13.69
N ARG A 163 -7.97 -23.69 -14.93
CA ARG A 163 -7.71 -22.29 -15.29
C ARG A 163 -8.33 -21.99 -16.64
N ILE A 164 -8.84 -20.77 -16.81
CA ILE A 164 -9.35 -20.31 -18.09
C ILE A 164 -8.19 -19.72 -18.87
N LEU A 165 -7.98 -20.22 -20.08
CA LEU A 165 -6.99 -19.74 -21.03
C LEU A 165 -7.72 -18.98 -22.14
N HIS A 166 -7.41 -17.69 -22.27
CA HIS A 166 -7.89 -16.86 -23.37
C HIS A 166 -6.79 -16.74 -24.41
N CYS A 167 -7.04 -17.19 -25.64
CA CYS A 167 -6.05 -17.11 -26.70
C CYS A 167 -6.69 -16.61 -27.99
N ASP A 168 -6.10 -15.57 -28.55
CA ASP A 168 -6.56 -14.97 -29.79
C ASP A 168 -5.45 -15.07 -30.84
N ILE A 169 -5.85 -15.21 -32.10
CA ILE A 169 -4.93 -15.21 -33.24
C ILE A 169 -5.46 -14.28 -34.33
N GLU A 170 -4.69 -13.24 -34.66
CA GLU A 170 -5.05 -12.29 -35.72
C GLU A 170 -4.78 -12.88 -37.11
N ASN A 171 -3.66 -13.61 -37.27
CA ASN A 171 -3.21 -14.18 -38.52
C ASN A 171 -3.09 -15.71 -38.42
N LYS A 172 -4.08 -16.43 -38.96
CA LYS A 172 -4.12 -17.90 -39.01
C LYS A 172 -3.13 -18.47 -40.03
N ARG A 173 -1.83 -18.41 -39.73
CA ARG A 173 -0.75 -19.03 -40.50
C ARG A 173 -0.23 -20.24 -39.74
N GLU A 174 0.07 -21.33 -40.45
CA GLU A 174 0.65 -22.52 -39.81
C GLU A 174 1.95 -22.18 -39.08
N GLY A 175 2.06 -22.64 -37.84
CA GLY A 175 3.21 -22.42 -36.97
C GLY A 175 3.30 -21.03 -36.33
N TYR A 176 2.33 -20.12 -36.57
CA TYR A 176 2.29 -18.86 -35.82
C TYR A 176 1.69 -19.07 -34.42
N PRO A 177 2.32 -18.55 -33.36
CA PRO A 177 1.83 -18.75 -31.99
C PRO A 177 0.54 -17.95 -31.74
N TYR A 178 -0.37 -18.55 -30.98
CA TYR A 178 -1.51 -17.85 -30.40
C TYR A 178 -1.04 -16.81 -29.38
N ASN A 179 -1.74 -15.66 -29.32
CA ASN A 179 -1.53 -14.68 -28.26
C ASN A 179 -2.40 -15.04 -27.06
N CYS A 180 -1.80 -15.72 -26.10
CA CYS A 180 -2.48 -16.27 -24.92
C CYS A 180 -2.34 -15.39 -23.68
N SER A 181 -3.41 -15.34 -22.87
CA SER A 181 -3.40 -14.69 -21.56
C SER A 181 -2.49 -15.43 -20.58
N ILE A 182 -1.83 -14.69 -19.69
CA ILE A 182 -1.01 -15.26 -18.62
C ILE A 182 -1.87 -15.94 -17.55
N ILE A 183 -1.37 -17.03 -16.96
CA ILE A 183 -2.08 -17.80 -15.93
C ILE A 183 -1.34 -17.70 -14.59
N PRO A 184 -1.92 -17.09 -13.53
CA PRO A 184 -1.34 -17.15 -12.20
C PRO A 184 -1.44 -18.57 -11.65
N LEU A 185 -0.29 -19.20 -11.43
CA LEU A 185 -0.21 -20.59 -10.98
C LEU A 185 -0.16 -20.71 -9.47
N PHE A 186 0.83 -20.08 -8.83
CA PHE A 186 1.01 -20.16 -7.37
C PHE A 186 1.55 -18.88 -6.75
N ALA A 187 1.27 -18.67 -5.47
CA ALA A 187 1.85 -17.62 -4.65
C ALA A 187 2.29 -18.17 -3.28
N LEU A 188 3.58 -18.08 -2.99
CA LEU A 188 4.17 -18.41 -1.69
C LEU A 188 4.42 -17.12 -0.90
N GLY A 189 3.85 -17.07 0.30
CA GLY A 189 4.04 -15.95 1.23
C GLY A 189 5.37 -15.94 1.98
N SER A 190 6.12 -17.03 1.89
CA SER A 190 7.49 -17.15 2.38
C SER A 190 8.36 -17.91 1.38
N LEU A 191 9.49 -17.34 1.02
CA LEU A 191 10.58 -18.03 0.31
C LEU A 191 11.67 -18.32 1.34
N HIS A 192 11.62 -19.52 1.91
CA HIS A 192 12.50 -19.93 3.02
C HIS A 192 13.60 -20.92 2.60
N HIS A 193 13.32 -21.71 1.54
CA HIS A 193 14.20 -22.78 1.06
C HIS A 193 15.07 -22.32 -0.10
N ASP A 194 16.18 -23.01 -0.32
CA ASP A 194 17.20 -22.60 -1.28
C ASP A 194 16.83 -22.98 -2.73
N TYR A 195 16.13 -24.12 -2.89
CA TYR A 195 15.70 -24.65 -4.18
C TYR A 195 14.23 -25.08 -4.16
N TYR A 196 13.54 -24.83 -5.26
CA TYR A 196 12.17 -25.26 -5.49
C TYR A 196 12.07 -26.05 -6.80
N LEU A 197 11.19 -27.05 -6.82
CA LEU A 197 10.89 -27.89 -7.97
C LEU A 197 9.38 -27.85 -8.20
N LEU A 198 8.98 -27.45 -9.40
CA LEU A 198 7.60 -27.45 -9.83
C LEU A 198 7.44 -28.45 -10.97
N ASN A 199 6.59 -29.45 -10.73
CA ASN A 199 6.16 -30.41 -11.74
C ASN A 199 4.73 -30.06 -12.13
N VAL A 200 4.49 -29.83 -13.41
CA VAL A 200 3.16 -29.56 -13.96
C VAL A 200 2.82 -30.66 -14.96
N ARG A 201 1.63 -31.23 -14.82
CA ARG A 201 1.05 -32.20 -15.75
C ARG A 201 -0.23 -31.63 -16.33
N LEU A 202 -0.51 -32.01 -17.58
CA LEU A 202 -1.75 -31.70 -18.29
C LEU A 202 -2.52 -33.00 -18.50
N PRO A 203 -3.30 -33.45 -17.50
CA PRO A 203 -4.06 -34.70 -17.64
C PRO A 203 -5.14 -34.56 -18.72
N VAL A 204 -5.16 -35.50 -19.67
CA VAL A 204 -6.17 -35.62 -20.72
C VAL A 204 -7.09 -36.79 -20.39
N ASP A 205 -8.40 -36.51 -20.30
CA ASP A 205 -9.44 -37.50 -20.03
C ASP A 205 -10.67 -37.24 -20.91
N ASN A 206 -10.88 -38.09 -21.91
CA ASN A 206 -11.96 -37.93 -22.88
C ASN A 206 -13.35 -38.21 -22.29
N VAL A 207 -13.45 -38.91 -21.16
CA VAL A 207 -14.74 -39.18 -20.52
C VAL A 207 -15.24 -37.94 -19.79
N LYS A 208 -14.30 -37.17 -19.22
CA LYS A 208 -14.60 -35.93 -18.48
C LYS A 208 -14.46 -34.68 -19.35
N GLY A 209 -13.98 -34.80 -20.58
CA GLY A 209 -13.67 -33.66 -21.45
C GLY A 209 -12.51 -32.80 -20.90
N MET A 210 -11.57 -33.40 -20.18
CA MET A 210 -10.44 -32.67 -19.58
C MET A 210 -9.33 -32.45 -20.60
N ASN A 211 -8.90 -31.20 -20.74
CA ASN A 211 -7.81 -30.78 -21.64
C ASN A 211 -7.99 -31.26 -23.10
N GLU A 212 -9.24 -31.41 -23.55
CA GLU A 212 -9.53 -31.65 -24.96
C GLU A 212 -9.51 -30.32 -25.72
N GLY A 213 -8.90 -30.31 -26.92
CA GLY A 213 -8.92 -29.13 -27.79
C GLY A 213 -7.98 -27.98 -27.40
N LEU A 214 -6.92 -28.23 -26.62
CA LEU A 214 -5.91 -27.23 -26.25
C LEU A 214 -4.92 -26.86 -27.37
N GLY A 215 -5.14 -27.33 -28.60
CA GLY A 215 -4.18 -27.22 -29.69
C GLY A 215 -2.92 -28.05 -29.45
N ASP A 216 -1.86 -27.74 -30.21
CA ASP A 216 -0.53 -28.33 -29.98
C ASP A 216 0.27 -27.42 -29.04
N ILE A 217 0.54 -27.89 -27.83
CA ILE A 217 1.31 -27.12 -26.84
C ILE A 217 2.79 -27.39 -27.11
N GLU A 218 3.45 -26.41 -27.74
CA GLU A 218 4.88 -26.50 -28.00
C GLU A 218 5.63 -26.33 -26.69
N ASP A 219 5.60 -25.17 -26.06
CA ASP A 219 6.37 -24.90 -24.84
C ASP A 219 5.55 -24.20 -23.76
N ILE A 220 6.01 -24.33 -22.51
CA ILE A 220 5.42 -23.65 -21.35
C ILE A 220 6.53 -22.89 -20.65
N TRP A 221 6.30 -21.59 -20.47
CA TRP A 221 7.19 -20.69 -19.74
C TRP A 221 6.61 -20.41 -18.36
N LEU A 222 7.49 -20.33 -17.37
CA LEU A 222 7.17 -19.90 -16.01
C LEU A 222 7.92 -18.61 -15.72
N VAL A 223 7.18 -17.53 -15.47
CA VAL A 223 7.74 -16.28 -14.93
C VAL A 223 7.64 -16.36 -13.42
N ALA A 224 8.79 -16.49 -12.75
CA ALA A 224 8.86 -16.47 -11.29
C ALA A 224 9.23 -15.06 -10.80
N ILE A 225 8.35 -14.49 -9.99
CA ILE A 225 8.50 -13.15 -9.43
C ILE A 225 8.81 -13.27 -7.95
N ASN A 226 9.92 -12.69 -7.51
CA ASN A 226 10.27 -12.63 -6.10
C ASN A 226 10.66 -11.21 -5.68
N GLN A 227 10.48 -10.89 -4.40
CA GLN A 227 11.00 -9.65 -3.84
C GLN A 227 12.53 -9.71 -3.75
N THR A 228 13.22 -8.66 -4.17
CA THR A 228 14.69 -8.67 -4.17
C THR A 228 15.25 -8.59 -2.75
N GLY A 229 16.28 -9.40 -2.48
CA GLY A 229 16.90 -9.42 -1.15
C GLY A 229 17.54 -8.08 -0.76
N GLY A 230 18.03 -7.30 -1.72
CA GLY A 230 18.58 -5.97 -1.48
C GLY A 230 17.50 -4.97 -1.06
N PHE A 231 16.36 -4.94 -1.76
CA PHE A 231 15.24 -4.08 -1.39
C PHE A 231 14.71 -4.45 0.00
N THR A 232 14.55 -5.75 0.30
CA THR A 232 14.15 -6.23 1.62
C THR A 232 15.08 -5.72 2.72
N LYS A 233 16.40 -5.76 2.53
CA LYS A 233 17.36 -5.25 3.54
C LYS A 233 17.18 -3.76 3.81
N VAL A 234 17.02 -2.95 2.77
CA VAL A 234 16.79 -1.50 2.92
C VAL A 234 15.45 -1.25 3.61
N TRP A 235 14.40 -1.95 3.19
CA TRP A 235 13.07 -1.88 3.78
C TRP A 235 13.07 -2.23 5.27
N MET A 236 13.76 -3.30 5.67
CA MET A 236 13.93 -3.68 7.08
C MET A 236 14.71 -2.62 7.87
N THR A 237 15.79 -2.10 7.30
CA THR A 237 16.61 -1.07 7.97
C THR A 237 15.78 0.18 8.24
N MET A 238 14.93 0.57 7.29
CA MET A 238 14.01 1.68 7.44
C MET A 238 12.98 1.42 8.55
N LYS A 239 12.35 0.23 8.57
CA LYS A 239 11.44 -0.21 9.64
C LYS A 239 12.08 -0.17 11.03
N ILE A 240 13.26 -0.78 11.17
CA ILE A 240 14.04 -0.83 12.42
C ILE A 240 14.42 0.58 12.89
N THR A 241 14.67 1.51 11.96
CA THR A 241 14.99 2.90 12.30
C THR A 241 13.75 3.63 12.79
N PHE A 242 12.66 3.65 12.02
CA PHE A 242 11.45 4.42 12.38
C PHE A 242 10.72 3.87 13.60
N PHE A 243 10.69 2.55 13.79
CA PHE A 243 9.97 1.91 14.90
C PHE A 243 10.29 2.50 16.28
N PRO A 244 11.55 2.51 16.77
CA PRO A 244 11.89 3.07 18.07
C PRO A 244 11.65 4.59 18.16
N PHE A 245 11.86 5.35 17.06
CA PHE A 245 11.58 6.78 17.05
C PHE A 245 10.09 7.09 17.25
N ILE A 246 9.20 6.35 16.58
CA ILE A 246 7.75 6.52 16.73
C ILE A 246 7.29 6.08 18.13
N VAL A 247 7.82 4.96 18.66
CA VAL A 247 7.51 4.51 20.02
C VAL A 247 7.94 5.57 21.06
N MET A 248 9.14 6.13 20.92
CA MET A 248 9.66 7.14 21.85
C MET A 248 8.79 8.40 21.84
N ILE A 249 8.40 8.90 20.66
CA ILE A 249 7.57 10.11 20.60
C ILE A 249 6.16 9.87 21.12
N MET A 250 5.61 8.66 20.92
CA MET A 250 4.32 8.28 21.49
C MET A 250 4.34 8.27 23.02
N ILE A 251 5.36 7.66 23.63
CA ILE A 251 5.53 7.64 25.08
C ILE A 251 5.67 9.09 25.60
N TRP A 252 6.47 9.91 24.92
CA TRP A 252 6.61 11.33 25.27
C TRP A 252 5.29 12.11 25.18
N PHE A 253 4.50 11.89 24.12
CA PHE A 253 3.21 12.53 23.91
C PHE A 253 2.21 12.13 25.00
N TRP A 254 2.12 10.84 25.31
CA TRP A 254 1.22 10.35 26.35
C TRP A 254 1.60 10.85 27.75
N ASN A 255 2.89 10.88 28.06
CA ASN A 255 3.40 11.45 29.30
C ASN A 255 3.07 12.94 29.45
N ARG A 256 2.99 13.70 28.35
CA ARG A 256 2.55 15.10 28.38
C ARG A 256 1.06 15.24 28.65
N ILE A 257 0.24 14.38 28.06
CA ILE A 257 -1.21 14.38 28.26
C ILE A 257 -1.55 14.04 29.70
N TYR A 258 -0.93 13.00 30.26
CA TYR A 258 -1.21 12.54 31.62
C TYR A 258 -0.88 13.56 32.70
N LYS A 259 0.07 14.47 32.45
CA LYS A 259 0.42 15.58 33.36
C LYS A 259 -0.62 16.70 33.41
N LEU A 260 -1.60 16.71 32.51
CA LEU A 260 -2.64 17.73 32.50
C LEU A 260 -3.74 17.37 33.52
N PRO A 261 -4.31 18.36 34.23
CA PRO A 261 -5.41 18.13 35.18
C PRO A 261 -6.77 17.86 34.50
N ARG A 262 -6.81 17.71 33.17
CA ARG A 262 -8.05 17.46 32.39
C ARG A 262 -8.03 16.05 31.79
N SER A 263 -9.21 15.50 31.50
CA SER A 263 -9.30 14.29 30.69
C SER A 263 -8.77 14.54 29.27
N PRO A 264 -8.15 13.54 28.63
CA PRO A 264 -7.68 13.67 27.25
C PRO A 264 -8.84 13.94 26.29
N ALA A 265 -8.58 14.75 25.28
CA ALA A 265 -9.55 15.08 24.23
C ALA A 265 -9.68 13.93 23.22
N LEU A 266 -10.78 13.89 22.48
CA LEU A 266 -11.01 12.84 21.46
C LEU A 266 -9.89 12.82 20.41
N LEU A 267 -9.44 13.98 19.94
CA LEU A 267 -8.33 14.09 18.98
C LEU A 267 -6.99 13.57 19.54
N GLU A 268 -6.75 13.71 20.86
CA GLU A 268 -5.56 13.17 21.51
C GLU A 268 -5.60 11.63 21.55
N TYR A 269 -6.78 11.05 21.82
CA TYR A 269 -7.00 9.60 21.73
C TYR A 269 -6.85 9.08 20.29
N MET A 270 -7.39 9.78 19.31
CA MET A 270 -7.28 9.39 17.89
C MET A 270 -5.83 9.48 17.39
N LEU A 271 -5.05 10.48 17.82
CA LEU A 271 -3.62 10.56 17.51
C LEU A 271 -2.83 9.42 18.16
N LEU A 272 -3.17 9.03 19.39
CA LEU A 272 -2.56 7.86 20.02
C LEU A 272 -2.90 6.58 19.26
N TYR A 273 -4.17 6.39 18.87
CA TYR A 273 -4.60 5.24 18.07
C TYR A 273 -3.88 5.17 16.71
N LEU A 274 -3.77 6.31 16.02
CA LEU A 274 -3.03 6.43 14.76
C LEU A 274 -1.53 6.12 14.92
N GLY A 275 -0.92 6.60 16.02
CA GLY A 275 0.45 6.26 16.38
C GLY A 275 0.64 4.76 16.67
N CYS A 276 -0.30 4.14 17.39
CA CYS A 276 -0.29 2.69 17.65
C CYS A 276 -0.39 1.90 16.34
N ALA A 277 -1.29 2.28 15.43
CA ALA A 277 -1.45 1.63 14.14
C ALA A 277 -0.18 1.76 13.27
N LEU A 278 0.46 2.94 13.25
CA LEU A 278 1.74 3.14 12.56
C LEU A 278 2.87 2.32 13.21
N THR A 279 2.92 2.26 14.53
CA THR A 279 3.90 1.43 15.27
C THR A 279 3.73 -0.05 14.93
N PHE A 280 2.47 -0.51 14.82
CA PHE A 280 2.17 -1.88 14.40
C PHE A 280 2.61 -2.13 12.94
N LEU A 281 2.44 -1.16 12.03
CA LEU A 281 2.94 -1.26 10.66
C LEU A 281 4.48 -1.32 10.57
N ASN A 282 5.17 -0.52 11.38
CA ASN A 282 6.63 -0.39 11.37
C ASN A 282 7.36 -1.53 12.09
N MET A 283 6.67 -2.30 12.93
CA MET A 283 7.29 -3.36 13.72
C MET A 283 7.88 -4.43 12.77
N PRO A 284 9.21 -4.68 12.82
CA PRO A 284 9.95 -5.48 11.83
C PRO A 284 9.79 -6.99 12.08
N LEU A 285 8.56 -7.51 11.98
CA LEU A 285 8.25 -8.93 12.17
C LEU A 285 8.87 -9.82 11.11
N GLU A 286 9.12 -9.25 9.94
CA GLU A 286 9.76 -9.92 8.82
C GLU A 286 11.18 -10.39 9.12
N LEU A 287 11.87 -9.84 10.13
CA LEU A 287 13.16 -10.39 10.57
C LEU A 287 13.04 -11.84 11.05
N LEU A 288 11.88 -12.21 11.60
CA LEU A 288 11.62 -13.57 12.05
C LEU A 288 11.56 -14.55 10.87
N THR A 289 11.27 -14.10 9.64
CA THR A 289 11.19 -14.98 8.45
C THR A 289 12.54 -15.53 8.03
N LEU A 290 13.63 -14.88 8.46
CA LEU A 290 14.99 -15.35 8.23
C LEU A 290 15.31 -16.62 9.04
N VAL A 291 14.63 -16.80 10.17
CA VAL A 291 14.84 -17.94 11.08
C VAL A 291 13.75 -18.98 10.93
N PHE A 292 12.49 -18.54 10.84
CA PHE A 292 11.32 -19.41 10.78
C PHE A 292 10.60 -19.26 9.45
N ASP A 293 10.12 -20.38 8.91
CA ASP A 293 9.22 -20.35 7.77
C ASP A 293 7.83 -19.86 8.22
N MET A 294 7.38 -18.72 7.69
CA MET A 294 6.11 -18.08 8.05
C MET A 294 5.34 -17.69 6.78
N PRO A 295 4.52 -18.61 6.23
CA PRO A 295 3.79 -18.36 4.98
C PRO A 295 2.70 -17.29 5.10
N PHE A 296 2.29 -16.91 6.32
CA PHE A 296 1.22 -15.93 6.56
C PHE A 296 1.68 -14.47 6.51
N MET A 297 2.95 -14.22 6.20
CA MET A 297 3.53 -12.87 6.28
C MET A 297 2.94 -11.87 5.30
N LEU A 298 2.57 -12.31 4.09
CA LEU A 298 1.86 -11.46 3.13
C LEU A 298 0.52 -10.98 3.69
N LEU A 299 -0.31 -11.92 4.16
CA LEU A 299 -1.61 -11.62 4.77
C LEU A 299 -1.47 -10.71 5.99
N LEU A 300 -0.49 -10.98 6.87
CA LEU A 300 -0.23 -10.13 8.04
C LEU A 300 0.19 -8.72 7.63
N GLY A 301 0.96 -8.58 6.55
CA GLY A 301 1.33 -7.31 5.94
C GLY A 301 0.12 -6.50 5.48
N ASP A 302 -0.82 -7.13 4.78
CA ASP A 302 -2.04 -6.46 4.30
C ASP A 302 -2.93 -6.04 5.47
N ILE A 303 -3.12 -6.92 6.47
CA ILE A 303 -3.90 -6.62 7.68
C ILE A 303 -3.33 -5.39 8.39
N ARG A 304 -2.00 -5.33 8.53
CA ARG A 304 -1.31 -4.18 9.13
C ARG A 304 -1.54 -2.88 8.37
N GLN A 305 -1.41 -2.92 7.04
CA GLN A 305 -1.65 -1.76 6.19
C GLN A 305 -3.13 -1.33 6.23
N GLY A 306 -4.05 -2.30 6.18
CA GLY A 306 -5.49 -2.06 6.29
C GLY A 306 -5.89 -1.39 7.60
N ILE A 307 -5.36 -1.85 8.73
CA ILE A 307 -5.57 -1.23 10.06
C ILE A 307 -5.04 0.22 10.07
N PHE A 308 -3.85 0.44 9.52
CA PHE A 308 -3.27 1.78 9.42
C PHE A 308 -4.13 2.73 8.58
N TYR A 309 -4.58 2.30 7.40
CA TYR A 309 -5.46 3.11 6.55
C TYR A 309 -6.83 3.37 7.20
N ALA A 310 -7.43 2.36 7.85
CA ALA A 310 -8.65 2.54 8.60
C ALA A 310 -8.49 3.60 9.71
N ALA A 311 -7.38 3.56 10.46
CA ALA A 311 -7.06 4.54 11.49
C ALA A 311 -6.85 5.95 10.92
N LEU A 312 -6.15 6.07 9.80
CA LEU A 312 -5.88 7.35 9.13
C LEU A 312 -7.15 8.01 8.59
N LEU A 313 -8.00 7.25 7.89
CA LEU A 313 -9.28 7.76 7.37
C LEU A 313 -10.22 8.18 8.52
N SER A 314 -10.26 7.37 9.59
CA SER A 314 -11.03 7.71 10.79
C SER A 314 -10.53 8.99 11.44
N PHE A 315 -9.20 9.18 11.52
CA PHE A 315 -8.58 10.38 12.06
C PHE A 315 -8.95 11.62 11.24
N TRP A 316 -8.86 11.59 9.91
CA TRP A 316 -9.20 12.75 9.07
C TRP A 316 -10.67 13.16 9.20
N LEU A 317 -11.58 12.18 9.27
CA LEU A 317 -12.99 12.46 9.43
C LEU A 317 -13.30 13.12 10.77
N ILE A 318 -12.77 12.56 11.86
CA ILE A 318 -12.96 13.12 13.21
C ILE A 318 -12.28 14.48 13.33
N PHE A 319 -11.10 14.66 12.73
CA PHE A 319 -10.39 15.93 12.70
C PHE A 319 -11.21 17.03 12.01
N ALA A 320 -11.76 16.74 10.82
CA ALA A 320 -12.62 17.68 10.11
C ALA A 320 -13.91 17.98 10.90
N GLY A 321 -14.47 16.97 11.56
CA GLY A 321 -15.65 17.08 12.41
C GLY A 321 -15.44 18.00 13.63
N GLU A 322 -14.39 17.77 14.41
CA GLU A 322 -14.12 18.58 15.62
C GLU A 322 -13.89 20.06 15.27
N HIS A 323 -13.23 20.34 14.14
CA HIS A 323 -13.02 21.71 13.68
C HIS A 323 -14.30 22.38 13.13
N LEU A 324 -15.34 21.61 12.78
CA LEU A 324 -16.66 22.14 12.42
C LEU A 324 -17.50 22.49 13.66
N MET A 325 -17.40 21.69 14.73
CA MET A 325 -18.25 21.76 15.93
C MET A 325 -17.86 22.82 16.96
N ILE A 326 -16.87 23.68 16.69
CA ILE A 326 -16.47 24.78 17.59
C ILE A 326 -17.64 25.77 17.87
N GLN A 327 -18.74 25.65 17.13
CA GLN A 327 -19.93 26.48 17.25
C GLN A 327 -20.94 25.99 18.31
N GLU A 328 -20.92 24.72 18.70
CA GLU A 328 -21.91 24.13 19.62
C GLU A 328 -21.22 23.37 20.74
N ARG A 329 -21.45 23.82 21.98
CA ARG A 329 -20.82 23.33 23.21
C ARG A 329 -21.40 21.97 23.64
N GLN A 330 -21.45 20.99 22.76
CA GLN A 330 -21.82 19.61 23.10
C GLN A 330 -20.57 18.75 23.34
N LYS A 331 -20.68 17.83 24.30
CA LYS A 331 -19.57 16.98 24.74
C LYS A 331 -19.34 15.90 23.68
N ASN A 332 -18.23 16.03 22.94
CA ASN A 332 -17.75 15.09 21.92
C ASN A 332 -17.75 13.64 22.44
N GLN A 333 -18.71 12.84 21.97
CA GLN A 333 -18.67 11.39 22.09
C GLN A 333 -18.46 10.79 20.71
N LEU A 334 -17.61 9.76 20.61
CA LEU A 334 -17.37 9.00 19.37
C LEU A 334 -18.68 8.45 18.76
N ARG A 335 -19.74 8.33 19.58
CA ARG A 335 -21.09 7.93 19.20
C ARG A 335 -21.75 8.87 18.19
N GLU A 336 -21.45 10.17 18.19
CA GLU A 336 -21.99 11.12 17.21
C GLU A 336 -21.42 10.87 15.80
N TYR A 337 -20.18 10.39 15.71
CA TYR A 337 -19.49 10.07 14.46
C TYR A 337 -19.75 8.64 13.97
N TRP A 338 -20.48 7.82 14.72
CA TRP A 338 -20.66 6.38 14.44
C TRP A 338 -21.23 6.10 13.05
N LYS A 339 -22.20 6.91 12.58
CA LYS A 339 -22.81 6.76 11.25
C LYS A 339 -21.83 7.02 10.10
N HIS A 340 -20.82 7.85 10.36
CA HIS A 340 -19.79 8.18 9.38
C HIS A 340 -18.63 7.18 9.43
N LEU A 341 -18.27 6.76 10.65
CA LEU A 341 -17.27 5.73 10.88
C LEU A 341 -17.72 4.35 10.38
N SER A 342 -19.02 4.06 10.40
CA SER A 342 -19.56 2.80 9.87
C SER A 342 -19.30 2.63 8.38
N GLY A 343 -19.28 3.72 7.59
CA GLY A 343 -18.94 3.65 6.17
C GLY A 343 -17.50 3.19 5.94
N VAL A 344 -16.55 3.75 6.70
CA VAL A 344 -15.14 3.32 6.68
C VAL A 344 -15.01 1.88 7.16
N ALA A 345 -15.69 1.52 8.25
CA ALA A 345 -15.64 0.18 8.81
C ALA A 345 -16.16 -0.88 7.81
N ILE A 346 -17.29 -0.62 7.13
CA ILE A 346 -17.84 -1.53 6.13
C ILE A 346 -16.85 -1.73 4.97
N GLY A 347 -16.24 -0.67 4.46
CA GLY A 347 -15.25 -0.76 3.38
C GLY A 347 -13.98 -1.53 3.79
N CYS A 348 -13.45 -1.25 4.98
CA CYS A 348 -12.27 -1.97 5.49
C CYS A 348 -12.59 -3.45 5.79
N ILE A 349 -13.78 -3.75 6.32
CA ILE A 349 -14.21 -5.13 6.57
C ILE A 349 -14.41 -5.87 5.25
N SER A 350 -14.96 -5.25 4.20
CA SER A 350 -15.15 -5.92 2.92
C SER A 350 -13.81 -6.25 2.24
N LEU A 351 -12.83 -5.34 2.28
CA LEU A 351 -11.47 -5.62 1.79
C LEU A 351 -10.78 -6.69 2.64
N PHE A 352 -10.93 -6.64 3.97
CA PHE A 352 -10.38 -7.66 4.85
C PHE A 352 -10.95 -9.06 4.57
N VAL A 353 -12.26 -9.18 4.32
CA VAL A 353 -12.88 -10.45 3.94
C VAL A 353 -12.37 -10.91 2.58
N PHE A 354 -12.19 -10.00 1.63
CA PHE A 354 -11.58 -10.33 0.33
C PHE A 354 -10.15 -10.88 0.50
N ASP A 355 -9.30 -10.21 1.26
CA ASP A 355 -7.91 -10.65 1.50
C ASP A 355 -7.86 -12.00 2.24
N LEU A 356 -8.78 -12.24 3.19
CA LEU A 356 -8.91 -13.54 3.86
C LEU A 356 -9.38 -14.66 2.91
N CYS A 357 -10.28 -14.35 1.97
CA CYS A 357 -10.75 -15.32 0.99
C CYS A 357 -9.69 -15.66 -0.06
N GLU A 358 -8.86 -14.69 -0.47
CA GLU A 358 -7.80 -14.90 -1.46
C GLU A 358 -6.49 -15.38 -0.80
N ARG A 359 -5.84 -14.54 0.01
CA ARG A 359 -4.54 -14.86 0.63
C ARG A 359 -4.67 -15.79 1.83
N GLY A 360 -5.81 -15.76 2.53
CA GLY A 360 -6.08 -16.66 3.65
C GLY A 360 -6.26 -18.12 3.26
N THR A 361 -6.80 -18.40 2.07
CA THR A 361 -6.91 -19.77 1.52
C THR A 361 -5.61 -20.21 0.84
N GLN A 362 -4.86 -19.28 0.23
CA GLN A 362 -3.53 -19.54 -0.33
C GLN A 362 -2.53 -20.10 0.68
N LEU A 363 -2.71 -19.81 1.97
CA LEU A 363 -1.96 -20.42 3.07
C LEU A 363 -2.07 -21.95 3.14
N ARG A 364 -3.21 -22.50 2.75
CA ARG A 364 -3.44 -23.95 2.74
C ARG A 364 -3.17 -24.56 1.37
N ASN A 365 -3.52 -23.84 0.30
CA ASN A 365 -3.27 -24.24 -1.07
C ASN A 365 -2.63 -23.07 -1.83
N PRO A 366 -1.30 -23.06 -2.04
CA PRO A 366 -0.63 -21.94 -2.70
C PRO A 366 -1.04 -21.79 -4.17
N PHE A 367 -1.67 -22.80 -4.76
CA PHE A 367 -2.21 -22.76 -6.11
C PHE A 367 -3.65 -22.22 -6.16
N TYR A 368 -4.27 -21.85 -5.04
CA TYR A 368 -5.63 -21.33 -5.07
C TYR A 368 -5.69 -19.92 -5.65
N SER A 369 -6.70 -19.67 -6.48
CA SER A 369 -7.07 -18.34 -6.96
C SER A 369 -8.58 -18.16 -6.93
N ILE A 370 -9.07 -17.09 -6.28
CA ILE A 370 -10.50 -16.78 -6.21
C ILE A 370 -11.10 -16.48 -7.60
N TRP A 371 -10.24 -16.02 -8.53
CA TRP A 371 -10.59 -15.62 -9.89
C TRP A 371 -10.86 -16.79 -10.83
N HIS A 372 -10.61 -18.03 -10.37
CA HIS A 372 -10.81 -19.21 -11.20
C HIS A 372 -12.29 -19.54 -11.40
N THR A 373 -13.09 -19.51 -10.33
CA THR A 373 -14.52 -19.90 -10.39
C THR A 373 -15.40 -18.69 -10.62
N ASP A 374 -16.46 -18.81 -11.44
CA ASP A 374 -17.41 -17.72 -11.66
C ASP A 374 -18.06 -17.23 -10.36
N LEU A 375 -18.38 -18.14 -9.43
CA LEU A 375 -18.91 -17.81 -8.11
C LEU A 375 -17.88 -17.02 -7.28
N GLY A 376 -16.63 -17.46 -7.25
CA GLY A 376 -15.53 -16.78 -6.55
C GLY A 376 -15.27 -15.39 -7.12
N THR A 377 -15.17 -15.26 -8.44
CA THR A 377 -15.01 -13.97 -9.13
C THR A 377 -16.16 -13.01 -8.84
N ASN A 378 -17.42 -13.49 -8.89
CA ASN A 378 -18.57 -12.65 -8.55
C ASN A 378 -18.57 -12.19 -7.08
N LEU A 379 -18.17 -13.07 -6.15
CA LEU A 379 -18.02 -12.71 -4.73
C LEU A 379 -16.88 -11.71 -4.51
N ALA A 380 -15.71 -11.94 -5.11
CA ALA A 380 -14.56 -11.04 -5.06
C ALA A 380 -14.92 -9.65 -5.59
N LEU A 381 -15.50 -9.58 -6.78
CA LEU A 381 -15.96 -8.33 -7.38
C LEU A 381 -17.01 -7.64 -6.49
N THR A 382 -17.91 -8.38 -5.85
CA THR A 382 -18.89 -7.80 -4.92
C THR A 382 -18.20 -7.09 -3.74
N PHE A 383 -17.19 -7.72 -3.12
CA PHE A 383 -16.45 -7.10 -2.01
C PHE A 383 -15.65 -5.87 -2.45
N ILE A 384 -15.01 -5.92 -3.63
CA ILE A 384 -14.26 -4.80 -4.20
C ILE A 384 -15.20 -3.65 -4.56
N ILE A 385 -16.34 -3.92 -5.19
CA ILE A 385 -17.34 -2.91 -5.55
C ILE A 385 -17.93 -2.27 -4.28
N LEU A 386 -18.25 -3.06 -3.25
CA LEU A 386 -18.74 -2.55 -1.98
C LEU A 386 -17.71 -1.62 -1.32
N ALA A 387 -16.43 -2.02 -1.31
CA ALA A 387 -15.33 -1.19 -0.83
C ALA A 387 -15.25 0.12 -1.64
N GLY A 388 -15.30 0.05 -2.97
CA GLY A 388 -15.25 1.20 -3.87
C GLY A 388 -16.39 2.19 -3.63
N ILE A 389 -17.63 1.70 -3.50
CA ILE A 389 -18.81 2.54 -3.19
C ILE A 389 -18.65 3.19 -1.82
N SER A 390 -18.18 2.46 -0.81
CA SER A 390 -17.93 3.01 0.53
C SER A 390 -16.85 4.10 0.54
N ALA A 391 -15.76 3.90 -0.23
CA ALA A 391 -14.69 4.87 -0.39
C ALA A 391 -15.17 6.12 -1.13
N GLY A 392 -15.99 5.96 -2.18
CA GLY A 392 -16.61 7.07 -2.90
C GLY A 392 -17.53 7.90 -2.02
N MET A 393 -18.42 7.25 -1.25
CA MET A 393 -19.28 7.93 -0.27
C MET A 393 -18.47 8.66 0.81
N TYR A 394 -17.41 8.01 1.32
CA TYR A 394 -16.49 8.62 2.27
C TYR A 394 -15.83 9.88 1.71
N PHE A 395 -15.32 9.82 0.48
CA PHE A 395 -14.64 10.96 -0.16
C PHE A 395 -15.58 12.15 -0.40
N LEU A 396 -16.80 11.88 -0.88
CA LEU A 396 -17.83 12.91 -1.04
C LEU A 396 -18.18 13.58 0.30
N PHE A 397 -18.35 12.76 1.34
CA PHE A 397 -18.65 13.26 2.68
C PHE A 397 -17.50 14.08 3.27
N LEU A 398 -16.26 13.60 3.18
CA LEU A 398 -15.09 14.31 3.66
C LEU A 398 -14.92 15.65 2.92
N SER A 399 -15.13 15.66 1.60
CA SER A 399 -15.07 16.88 0.78
C SER A 399 -16.14 17.89 1.19
N TYR A 400 -17.38 17.42 1.45
CA TYR A 400 -18.46 18.26 1.97
C TYR A 400 -18.13 18.84 3.35
N MET A 401 -17.58 18.03 4.26
CA MET A 401 -17.17 18.48 5.59
C MET A 401 -16.08 19.54 5.51
N ILE A 402 -15.04 19.30 4.71
CA ILE A 402 -13.95 20.26 4.46
C ILE A 402 -14.52 21.57 3.88
N TRP A 403 -15.39 21.49 2.88
CA TRP A 403 -16.06 22.66 2.31
C TRP A 403 -16.81 23.47 3.37
N ARG A 404 -17.62 22.80 4.20
CA ARG A 404 -18.33 23.46 5.30
C ARG A 404 -17.39 24.10 6.30
N VAL A 405 -16.29 23.44 6.67
CA VAL A 405 -15.29 24.01 7.57
C VAL A 405 -14.69 25.27 6.96
N PHE A 406 -14.36 25.27 5.66
CA PHE A 406 -13.87 26.48 4.97
C PHE A 406 -14.90 27.61 4.96
N CYS A 407 -16.18 27.32 4.66
CA CYS A 407 -17.24 28.32 4.71
C CYS A 407 -17.39 28.92 6.11
N ASN A 408 -17.35 28.07 7.16
CA ASN A 408 -17.47 28.52 8.54
C ASN A 408 -16.26 29.36 8.98
N ILE A 409 -15.04 28.92 8.63
CA ILE A 409 -13.82 29.69 8.86
C ILE A 409 -13.90 31.06 8.17
N SER A 410 -14.41 31.11 6.94
CA SER A 410 -14.59 32.38 6.21
C SER A 410 -15.55 33.33 6.93
N ALA A 411 -16.72 32.83 7.34
CA ALA A 411 -17.72 33.60 8.08
C ALA A 411 -17.17 34.07 9.45
N LYS A 412 -16.46 33.21 10.19
CA LYS A 412 -15.85 33.57 11.48
C LYS A 412 -14.72 34.57 11.32
N ARG A 413 -13.92 34.47 10.25
CA ARG A 413 -12.85 35.44 9.96
C ARG A 413 -13.39 36.85 9.77
N ALA A 414 -14.56 37.00 9.16
CA ALA A 414 -15.23 38.30 9.03
C ALA A 414 -15.65 38.90 10.37
N ALA A 415 -15.94 38.07 11.38
CA ALA A 415 -16.35 38.49 12.72
C ALA A 415 -15.19 38.58 13.74
N LEU A 416 -13.94 38.25 13.38
CA LEU A 416 -12.78 38.33 14.29
C LEU A 416 -12.47 39.74 14.82
N PRO A 417 -12.61 40.84 14.04
CA PRO A 417 -12.25 42.17 14.51
C PRO A 417 -13.13 42.68 15.67
N SER A 418 -14.33 42.14 15.84
CA SER A 418 -15.29 42.56 16.87
C SER A 418 -15.25 41.73 18.16
N MET A 419 -14.34 40.75 18.26
CA MET A 419 -14.20 39.89 19.46
C MET A 419 -13.11 40.40 20.42
N SER A 420 -13.19 39.98 21.69
CA SER A 420 -12.13 40.24 22.68
C SER A 420 -10.79 39.63 22.25
N SER A 421 -9.68 40.27 22.62
CA SER A 421 -8.31 39.90 22.20
C SER A 421 -7.96 38.45 22.50
N VAL A 422 -8.30 37.95 23.69
CA VAL A 422 -8.06 36.55 24.11
C VAL A 422 -8.84 35.56 23.24
N ARG A 423 -10.11 35.86 22.97
CA ARG A 423 -10.98 34.97 22.19
C ARG A 423 -10.58 34.96 20.72
N ARG A 424 -10.21 36.11 20.18
CA ARG A 424 -9.69 36.26 18.81
C ARG A 424 -8.43 35.40 18.61
N LEU A 425 -7.47 35.51 19.52
CA LEU A 425 -6.18 34.82 19.40
C LEU A 425 -6.37 33.29 19.50
N HIS A 426 -7.30 32.82 20.34
CA HIS A 426 -7.70 31.40 20.38
C HIS A 426 -8.29 30.89 19.04
N TYR A 427 -9.24 31.63 18.44
CA TYR A 427 -9.81 31.23 17.15
C TYR A 427 -8.80 31.31 15.99
N GLU A 428 -7.93 32.32 15.98
CA GLU A 428 -6.84 32.42 14.99
C GLU A 428 -5.90 31.21 15.08
N GLY A 429 -5.55 30.77 16.30
CA GLY A 429 -4.77 29.55 16.54
C GLY A 429 -5.43 28.29 15.99
N VAL A 430 -6.73 28.11 16.26
CA VAL A 430 -7.49 26.94 15.79
C VAL A 430 -7.61 26.92 14.26
N ILE A 431 -7.86 28.07 13.63
CA ILE A 431 -7.90 28.20 12.15
C ILE A 431 -6.53 27.87 11.55
N TYR A 432 -5.45 28.34 12.17
CA TYR A 432 -4.10 28.08 11.71
C TYR A 432 -3.77 26.58 11.72
N ARG A 433 -4.10 25.87 12.82
CA ARG A 433 -3.91 24.42 12.92
C ARG A 433 -4.62 23.66 11.80
N PHE A 434 -5.90 23.99 11.57
CA PHE A 434 -6.69 23.34 10.55
C PHE A 434 -6.07 23.53 9.15
N LYS A 435 -5.72 24.77 8.80
CA LYS A 435 -5.10 25.08 7.49
C LYS A 435 -3.74 24.42 7.31
N PHE A 436 -2.90 24.43 8.34
CA PHE A 436 -1.59 23.80 8.32
C PHE A 436 -1.71 22.29 8.08
N LEU A 437 -2.55 21.61 8.85
CA LEU A 437 -2.71 20.17 8.69
C LEU A 437 -3.30 19.82 7.33
N MET A 438 -4.31 20.55 6.89
CA MET A 438 -4.97 20.30 5.61
C MET A 438 -4.02 20.50 4.42
N LEU A 439 -3.16 21.52 4.46
CA LEU A 439 -2.13 21.71 3.44
C LEU A 439 -1.15 20.52 3.43
N ALA A 440 -0.68 20.10 4.61
CA ALA A 440 0.22 18.95 4.73
C ALA A 440 -0.43 17.66 4.21
N THR A 441 -1.70 17.40 4.54
CA THR A 441 -2.43 16.21 4.04
C THR A 441 -2.62 16.24 2.54
N LEU A 442 -2.98 17.40 1.97
CA LEU A 442 -3.19 17.54 0.52
C LEU A 442 -1.87 17.33 -0.23
N LEU A 443 -0.76 17.87 0.28
CA LEU A 443 0.56 17.63 -0.30
C LEU A 443 0.96 16.14 -0.21
N CYS A 444 0.75 15.49 0.93
CA CYS A 444 1.05 14.06 1.07
C CYS A 444 0.20 13.20 0.12
N ALA A 445 -1.10 13.49 0.03
CA ALA A 445 -2.02 12.79 -0.87
C ALA A 445 -1.63 13.02 -2.35
N ALA A 446 -1.34 14.27 -2.75
CA ALA A 446 -0.92 14.60 -4.11
C ALA A 446 0.37 13.88 -4.49
N MET A 447 1.39 13.89 -3.61
CA MET A 447 2.65 13.17 -3.87
C MET A 447 2.44 11.65 -3.96
N THR A 448 1.55 11.08 -3.14
CA THR A 448 1.23 9.65 -3.19
C THR A 448 0.56 9.27 -4.52
N ILE A 449 -0.39 10.09 -4.99
CA ILE A 449 -1.08 9.86 -6.28
C ILE A 449 -0.12 10.04 -7.45
N VAL A 450 0.67 11.11 -7.48
CA VAL A 450 1.67 11.34 -8.53
C VAL A 450 2.66 10.19 -8.59
N GLY A 451 3.16 9.74 -7.44
CA GLY A 451 4.08 8.61 -7.40
C GLY A 451 3.44 7.29 -7.81
N PHE A 452 2.16 7.05 -7.46
CA PHE A 452 1.42 5.89 -7.94
C PHE A 452 1.25 5.89 -9.46
N ILE A 453 0.87 7.03 -10.05
CA ILE A 453 0.75 7.18 -11.51
C ILE A 453 2.09 6.93 -12.18
N LEU A 454 3.17 7.52 -11.67
CA LEU A 454 4.52 7.29 -12.19
C LEU A 454 4.95 5.83 -12.08
N GLY A 455 4.59 5.15 -10.98
CA GLY A 455 4.79 3.72 -10.79
C GLY A 455 4.08 2.89 -11.86
N GLN A 456 2.78 3.14 -12.07
CA GLN A 456 1.99 2.44 -13.09
C GLN A 456 2.47 2.71 -14.52
N VAL A 457 2.84 3.96 -14.84
CA VAL A 457 3.45 4.30 -16.13
C VAL A 457 4.79 3.58 -16.30
N SER A 458 5.57 3.44 -15.22
CA SER A 458 6.84 2.72 -15.26
C SER A 458 6.67 1.22 -15.45
N GLU A 459 5.64 0.60 -14.87
CA GLU A 459 5.28 -0.81 -15.10
C GLU A 459 4.75 -1.01 -16.53
N GLY A 460 4.04 -0.01 -17.08
CA GLY A 460 3.62 0.05 -18.48
C GLY A 460 4.76 0.13 -19.50
N ARG A 461 6.01 0.40 -19.07
CA ARG A 461 7.19 0.38 -19.95
C ARG A 461 7.49 -1.00 -20.53
N TRP A 462 7.00 -2.09 -19.93
CA TRP A 462 7.07 -3.43 -20.55
C TRP A 462 6.33 -3.51 -21.90
N LYS A 463 5.44 -2.56 -22.21
CA LYS A 463 4.80 -2.45 -23.53
C LYS A 463 5.53 -1.53 -24.51
N TRP A 464 6.37 -0.61 -24.04
CA TRP A 464 6.97 0.46 -24.85
C TRP A 464 8.49 0.46 -24.66
N ASP A 465 9.17 -0.04 -25.68
CA ASP A 465 10.60 -0.38 -25.83
C ASP A 465 11.55 0.84 -25.67
N GLU A 466 11.57 1.51 -24.51
CA GLU A 466 12.51 2.61 -24.22
C GLU A 466 13.29 2.42 -22.91
N ASP A 467 14.60 2.16 -23.07
CA ASP A 467 15.63 2.00 -22.04
C ASP A 467 15.96 3.35 -21.35
N LEU A 468 15.35 3.60 -20.19
CA LEU A 468 15.78 4.63 -19.25
C LEU A 468 15.81 4.04 -17.83
N ASP A 469 16.99 3.56 -17.44
CA ASP A 469 17.36 2.93 -16.16
C ASP A 469 17.40 3.95 -14.99
N LEU A 470 16.25 4.53 -14.66
CA LEU A 470 16.03 5.17 -13.37
C LEU A 470 14.98 4.37 -12.60
N GLU A 471 15.45 3.72 -11.52
CA GLU A 471 14.69 2.84 -10.63
C GLU A 471 13.74 3.66 -9.72
N TYR A 472 12.68 4.24 -10.30
CA TYR A 472 11.73 5.07 -9.55
C TYR A 472 10.83 4.29 -8.58
N THR A 473 10.66 2.98 -8.79
CA THR A 473 9.72 2.16 -8.02
C THR A 473 10.20 1.97 -6.57
N SER A 474 11.48 1.68 -6.34
CA SER A 474 12.07 1.56 -5.00
C SER A 474 12.09 2.90 -4.26
N ALA A 475 12.44 4.00 -4.95
CA ALA A 475 12.34 5.38 -4.45
C ALA A 475 10.92 5.74 -4.01
N PHE A 476 9.92 5.30 -4.78
CA PHE A 476 8.52 5.53 -4.45
C PHE A 476 8.09 4.78 -3.18
N PHE A 477 8.34 3.47 -3.08
CA PHE A 477 7.95 2.69 -1.90
C PHE A 477 8.57 3.22 -0.62
N THR A 478 9.87 3.46 -0.62
CA THR A 478 10.60 4.03 0.54
C THR A 478 10.15 5.46 0.83
N GLY A 479 9.99 6.30 -0.20
CA GLY A 479 9.53 7.68 -0.06
C GLY A 479 8.15 7.80 0.57
N VAL A 480 7.16 7.05 0.07
CA VAL A 480 5.79 7.05 0.63
C VAL A 480 5.78 6.51 2.05
N TYR A 481 6.52 5.43 2.32
CA TYR A 481 6.64 4.88 3.67
C TYR A 481 7.27 5.89 4.65
N GLY A 482 8.34 6.58 4.23
CA GLY A 482 8.95 7.66 4.99
C GLY A 482 8.00 8.85 5.21
N MET A 483 7.22 9.20 4.20
CA MET A 483 6.26 10.30 4.23
C MET A 483 5.20 10.11 5.29
N TRP A 484 4.57 8.94 5.32
CA TRP A 484 3.56 8.63 6.34
C TRP A 484 4.16 8.61 7.74
N ASN A 485 5.36 8.07 7.90
CA ASN A 485 6.08 8.09 9.17
C ASN A 485 6.36 9.52 9.67
N ILE A 486 6.92 10.36 8.80
CA ILE A 486 7.24 11.76 9.08
C ILE A 486 5.96 12.58 9.34
N TYR A 487 4.90 12.33 8.58
CA TYR A 487 3.60 12.99 8.73
C TYR A 487 2.98 12.70 10.11
N ILE A 488 2.92 11.44 10.53
CA ILE A 488 2.39 11.06 11.85
C ILE A 488 3.30 11.56 12.98
N PHE A 489 4.63 11.48 12.80
CA PHE A 489 5.58 12.07 13.75
C PHE A 489 5.30 13.57 13.95
N ALA A 490 5.16 14.32 12.85
CA ALA A 490 4.86 15.74 12.88
C ALA A 490 3.52 16.03 13.58
N LEU A 491 2.50 15.23 13.29
CA LEU A 491 1.20 15.33 13.95
C LEU A 491 1.28 15.16 15.46
N ILE A 492 1.93 14.09 15.93
CA ILE A 492 2.07 13.81 17.36
C ILE A 492 2.84 14.94 18.06
N VAL A 493 3.92 15.45 17.45
CA VAL A 493 4.72 16.55 18.01
C VAL A 493 3.94 17.86 18.04
N LEU A 494 3.33 18.27 16.93
CA LEU A 494 2.71 19.58 16.78
C LEU A 494 1.41 19.70 17.58
N TYR A 495 0.67 18.60 17.71
CA TYR A 495 -0.57 18.54 18.48
C TYR A 495 -0.36 18.17 19.96
N ALA A 496 0.89 17.94 20.40
CA ALA A 496 1.19 17.71 21.81
C ALA A 496 0.88 18.95 22.69
N PRO A 497 0.53 18.75 23.97
CA PRO A 497 0.34 19.84 24.91
C PRO A 497 1.61 20.67 25.14
N SER A 498 1.51 21.99 24.98
CA SER A 498 2.62 22.91 25.23
C SER A 498 2.78 23.22 26.73
N HIS A 499 4.01 23.47 27.16
CA HIS A 499 4.29 23.98 28.51
C HIS A 499 3.97 25.48 28.66
N LYS A 500 3.81 26.20 27.55
CA LYS A 500 3.45 27.62 27.58
C LYS A 500 1.95 27.79 27.80
N GLN A 501 1.59 28.48 28.89
CA GLN A 501 0.21 28.85 29.17
C GLN A 501 -0.18 30.08 28.37
N TRP A 502 -1.46 30.16 27.98
CA TRP A 502 -2.02 31.37 27.39
C TRP A 502 -1.95 32.52 28.41
N PRO A 503 -1.59 33.74 27.98
CA PRO A 503 -1.70 34.90 28.85
C PRO A 503 -3.17 35.06 29.29
N SER A 504 -3.38 35.27 30.57
CA SER A 504 -4.70 35.53 31.14
C SER A 504 -5.19 36.92 30.73
N GLU A 505 -6.50 37.20 30.81
CA GLU A 505 -7.02 38.57 30.56
C GLU A 505 -6.32 39.61 31.45
N ALA A 506 -5.86 39.23 32.63
CA ALA A 506 -5.06 40.07 33.52
C ALA A 506 -3.66 40.39 32.95
N ASP A 507 -2.99 39.42 32.32
CA ASP A 507 -1.66 39.61 31.71
C ASP A 507 -1.72 40.50 30.46
N LEU A 508 -2.78 40.40 29.67
CA LEU A 508 -3.02 41.26 28.50
C LEU A 508 -3.51 42.66 28.89
N ALA A 509 -4.22 42.80 30.01
CA ALA A 509 -4.58 44.09 30.57
C ALA A 509 -3.35 44.81 31.15
N HIS A 510 -2.41 44.09 31.77
CA HIS A 510 -1.13 44.66 32.22
C HIS A 510 -0.25 45.09 31.03
N GLY A 511 -0.10 44.26 30.00
CA GLY A 511 0.66 44.64 28.80
C GLY A 511 0.05 45.81 28.02
N ARG A 512 -1.27 46.01 28.11
CA ARG A 512 -1.95 47.16 27.50
C ARG A 512 -1.83 48.44 28.34
N ASN A 513 -1.57 48.35 29.64
CA ASN A 513 -1.29 49.53 30.45
C ASN A 513 0.13 50.08 30.21
N ASP A 514 1.09 49.22 29.83
CA ASP A 514 2.45 49.65 29.49
C ASP A 514 2.60 50.18 28.05
N GLU A 515 1.61 49.94 27.16
CA GLU A 515 1.58 50.47 25.78
C GLU A 515 0.64 51.67 25.59
N ILE A 516 0.07 52.23 26.67
CA ILE A 516 -0.66 53.51 26.65
C ILE A 516 0.24 54.61 27.25
N GLU A 517 1.40 54.82 26.63
CA GLU A 517 2.06 56.13 26.63
C GLU A 517 2.42 56.46 25.17
N PHE A 518 1.80 57.54 24.67
CA PHE A 518 1.99 58.14 23.33
C PHE A 518 1.28 57.49 22.13
N SER A 519 -0.05 57.43 22.18
CA SER A 519 -0.86 57.69 20.97
C SER A 519 -1.60 59.02 21.14
N HIS A 520 -1.26 59.99 20.28
CA HIS A 520 -1.84 61.33 20.19
C HIS A 520 -3.35 61.33 20.49
N LEU A 521 -3.76 62.17 21.45
CA LEU A 521 -5.14 62.58 21.65
C LEU A 521 -5.74 63.04 20.30
N PRO A 522 -6.89 62.52 19.86
CA PRO A 522 -7.69 63.21 18.87
C PRO A 522 -8.28 64.43 19.57
N THR A 523 -7.82 65.63 19.19
CA THR A 523 -8.53 66.87 19.50
C THR A 523 -9.92 66.79 18.88
N GLU A 524 -10.93 66.58 19.72
CA GLU A 524 -12.31 66.84 19.35
C GLU A 524 -12.43 68.30 18.85
N PRO A 525 -13.17 68.56 17.75
CA PRO A 525 -13.37 69.93 17.30
C PRO A 525 -14.34 70.61 18.27
N SER A 526 -13.83 71.58 19.03
CA SER A 526 -14.67 72.45 19.85
C SER A 526 -15.72 73.18 18.99
N GLU A 527 -16.96 73.23 19.46
CA GLU A 527 -18.14 73.86 18.82
C GLU A 527 -17.97 75.35 18.45
N ILE A 528 -16.87 75.97 18.88
CA ILE A 528 -16.49 77.34 18.51
C ILE A 528 -16.00 77.42 17.05
N SER A 529 -15.44 76.33 16.50
CA SER A 529 -14.91 76.27 15.13
C SER A 529 -16.03 76.24 14.06
N SER A 530 -17.16 75.60 14.36
CA SER A 530 -18.31 75.51 13.45
C SER A 530 -19.01 76.87 13.29
N LEU A 531 -19.13 77.66 14.36
CA LEU A 531 -19.69 79.01 14.34
C LEU A 531 -18.85 80.00 13.51
N THR A 532 -17.52 79.92 13.59
CA THR A 532 -16.62 80.74 12.73
C THR A 532 -16.67 80.36 11.25
N SER A 533 -17.01 79.10 10.93
CA SER A 533 -17.17 78.66 9.53
C SER A 533 -18.49 79.12 8.90
N PHE A 534 -19.54 79.29 9.71
CA PHE A 534 -20.84 79.79 9.26
C PHE A 534 -20.84 81.31 9.07
N ALA A 535 -20.21 82.06 9.99
CA ALA A 535 -20.09 83.53 9.88
C ALA A 535 -19.24 83.99 8.68
N ARG A 536 -18.30 83.16 8.21
CA ARG A 536 -17.49 83.46 7.01
C ARG A 536 -18.24 83.24 5.71
N LYS A 537 -19.35 82.48 5.74
CA LYS A 537 -20.16 82.13 4.55
C LYS A 537 -21.31 83.11 4.29
N THR A 538 -21.65 83.95 5.27
CA THR A 538 -22.66 85.02 5.13
C THR A 538 -22.07 86.41 4.92
N ALA A 539 -20.73 86.57 4.96
CA ALA A 539 -20.04 87.84 4.75
C ALA A 539 -19.42 88.01 3.35
N VAL A 540 -19.81 87.15 2.39
CA VAL A 540 -19.49 87.31 0.96
C VAL A 540 -20.79 87.13 0.16
N GLU A 541 -21.68 88.10 0.35
CA GLU A 541 -22.44 88.77 -0.71
C GLU A 541 -22.30 90.28 -0.48
#